data_AF-A0A5P0ZK24-F1
#
_entry.id   AF-A0A5P0ZK24-F1
#
_cell.length_a   1.000
_cell.length_b   1.000
_cell.length_c   1.000
_cell.angle_alpha   90.00
_cell.angle_beta   90.00
_cell.angle_gamma   90.00
#
_symmetry.space_group_name_H-M   'P 1'
#
loop_
_entity.id
_entity.type
_entity.pdbx_description
1 polymer ?
#
loop_
_entity_poly.entity_id
_entity_poly.type
_entity_poly.pdbx_seq_one_letter_code
_entity_poly.pdbx_strand_id
1 'polypeptide(L)'
;MNKNIKYAGVVAATLLAVAPVATSVTTVNAAATNDATTTSRSSANGFTDFITNALKKVNDFFDGLMKQTVTKPEVGTKEAKATDIVNNISDQTYSDDSTLPDFNILREANNSNLSSSKFAKLLTQLGLIDSKSKDFDTIKSTNTITYTVSGGFDNDLNALIDNMVSYGNGGSFSVLITSKDKTKDSTKDADVINHKQVTFTNNKTVTAPTTGMNVQYTTPIVIGLNTKVVDQELTNSVSATVTNNNGAKIPYTVKDVGKIFFNSETSANTNNMDDVSNPGGIFTKDGAQYYQRVTLSFDPKVIDVQKMFDGMDGSENHELSINGEPALKFQINHTDGQKDATTPNSITYVRELAVGTQPNDNDNNTDTDTDTDTDTTPDETWSMTPNSGIVTVNGSLAPLHNDDNDVTTRSLGANSAWQTDQYRVNSKTGEKQYRVSSHEWVSSDYVTFGGTTSNGSGLSNVSDLTGHHTISLAGPDGFVYALFGINGGRSNRGLAGNSAWFTDKSATDSEGNTFYRVSTDEWVQAGSGVTFN
;
A
#
# COMPACT_ATOMS: atom_id res chain seq x y z
N MET A 1 6.58 65.02 35.24
CA MET A 1 6.27 64.49 33.89
C MET A 1 5.43 63.23 34.11
N ASN A 2 4.11 63.40 34.27
CA ASN A 2 3.04 63.19 33.27
C ASN A 2 2.85 61.70 32.92
N LYS A 3 1.70 61.03 33.03
CA LYS A 3 0.38 61.20 33.69
C LYS A 3 -0.40 59.91 33.31
N ASN A 4 -0.85 59.14 34.30
CA ASN A 4 -2.18 58.54 34.48
C ASN A 4 -3.08 57.96 33.34
N ILE A 5 -3.68 56.80 33.70
CA ILE A 5 -5.10 56.35 33.52
C ILE A 5 -5.47 55.76 32.14
N LYS A 6 -5.75 54.45 31.99
CA LYS A 6 -6.96 53.62 32.32
C LYS A 6 -8.22 53.87 31.44
N TYR A 7 -8.83 52.73 31.06
CA TYR A 7 -10.23 52.45 30.69
C TYR A 7 -10.69 52.51 29.21
N ALA A 8 -11.04 51.31 28.73
CA ALA A 8 -12.35 50.83 28.27
C ALA A 8 -13.15 51.50 27.13
N GLY A 9 -13.69 50.61 26.29
CA GLY A 9 -14.90 50.79 25.48
C GLY A 9 -14.65 51.36 24.09
N VAL A 10 -15.50 51.17 23.07
CA VAL A 10 -16.81 50.53 22.92
C VAL A 10 -17.14 50.66 21.42
N VAL A 11 -17.73 49.61 20.82
CA VAL A 11 -18.73 49.60 19.72
C VAL A 11 -18.43 50.30 18.38
N ALA A 12 -18.59 49.56 17.26
CA ALA A 12 -19.61 49.82 16.24
C ALA A 12 -19.54 48.81 15.07
N ALA A 13 -20.69 48.18 14.80
CA ALA A 13 -20.98 47.46 13.57
C ALA A 13 -21.35 48.43 12.44
N THR A 14 -20.96 48.12 11.19
CA THR A 14 -21.75 48.13 9.93
C THR A 14 -20.82 48.21 8.72
N LEU A 15 -20.90 47.26 7.78
CA LEU A 15 -21.54 47.40 6.46
C LEU A 15 -20.98 46.37 5.46
N LEU A 16 -21.88 45.64 4.80
CA LEU A 16 -21.60 44.74 3.68
C LEU A 16 -20.89 45.50 2.53
N ALA A 17 -19.78 44.96 2.07
CA ALA A 17 -19.33 45.11 0.69
C ALA A 17 -18.94 43.72 0.17
N VAL A 18 -19.73 43.23 -0.79
CA VAL A 18 -19.47 42.00 -1.54
C VAL A 18 -18.19 42.21 -2.34
N ALA A 19 -17.08 41.63 -1.87
CA ALA A 19 -15.86 41.53 -2.66
C ALA A 19 -15.93 40.27 -3.55
N PRO A 20 -15.38 40.29 -4.77
CA PRO A 20 -15.38 39.14 -5.67
C PRO A 20 -14.69 37.96 -5.00
N VAL A 21 -15.31 36.78 -5.06
CA VAL A 21 -14.67 35.51 -4.72
C VAL A 21 -13.56 35.29 -5.74
N ALA A 22 -12.34 35.70 -5.41
CA ALA A 22 -11.15 35.17 -6.02
C ALA A 22 -11.06 33.71 -5.56
N THR A 23 -11.59 32.78 -6.37
CA THR A 23 -11.33 31.36 -6.18
C THR A 23 -9.84 31.16 -6.41
N SER A 24 -9.10 31.01 -5.31
CA SER A 24 -7.74 30.50 -5.31
C SER A 24 -7.73 29.18 -6.07
N VAL A 25 -6.90 29.13 -7.11
CA VAL A 25 -6.63 27.92 -7.89
C VAL A 25 -5.90 26.94 -6.97
N THR A 26 -6.63 26.02 -6.35
CA THR A 26 -6.03 24.82 -5.76
C THR A 26 -5.82 23.81 -6.88
N THR A 27 -4.68 23.91 -7.57
CA THR A 27 -4.11 22.75 -8.24
C THR A 27 -3.73 21.75 -7.15
N VAL A 28 -4.34 20.57 -7.16
CA VAL A 28 -3.87 19.44 -6.37
C VAL A 28 -2.51 19.07 -6.93
N ASN A 29 -1.44 19.45 -6.22
CA ASN A 29 -0.14 18.82 -6.43
C ASN A 29 -0.35 17.32 -6.22
N ALA A 30 0.02 16.52 -7.21
CA ALA A 30 0.26 15.10 -7.00
C ALA A 30 1.12 14.97 -5.74
N ALA A 31 0.68 14.16 -4.79
CA ALA A 31 1.41 13.92 -3.56
C ALA A 31 2.81 13.42 -3.95
N ALA A 32 3.80 14.31 -3.88
CA ALA A 32 5.19 13.93 -3.88
C ALA A 32 5.38 13.12 -2.59
N THR A 33 5.45 11.80 -2.71
CA THR A 33 6.03 10.94 -1.70
C THR A 33 7.51 11.28 -1.56
N ASN A 34 7.79 12.35 -0.82
CA ASN A 34 9.10 12.63 -0.28
C ASN A 34 9.11 12.12 1.16
N ASP A 35 9.61 10.90 1.35
CA ASP A 35 10.61 10.59 2.37
C ASP A 35 11.00 9.11 2.30
N ALA A 36 12.15 8.84 1.65
CA ALA A 36 13.11 7.81 2.04
C ALA A 36 14.37 7.95 1.16
N THR A 37 15.45 8.40 1.79
CA THR A 37 16.87 8.18 1.44
C THR A 37 17.31 8.36 -0.01
N THR A 38 17.99 9.48 -0.24
CA THR A 38 18.89 9.76 -1.34
C THR A 38 19.99 8.70 -1.47
N THR A 39 19.94 7.84 -2.50
CA THR A 39 21.07 7.49 -3.39
C THR A 39 20.60 6.62 -4.55
N SER A 40 21.15 6.91 -5.75
CA SER A 40 20.96 6.20 -7.03
C SER A 40 19.69 6.51 -7.84
N ARG A 41 19.49 7.81 -8.11
CA ARG A 41 18.51 8.37 -9.06
C ARG A 41 19.17 8.74 -10.39
N SER A 42 18.69 8.20 -11.52
CA SER A 42 18.99 8.76 -12.85
C SER A 42 17.83 8.59 -13.84
N SER A 43 17.21 7.41 -13.96
CA SER A 43 16.12 7.20 -14.94
C SER A 43 14.74 7.73 -14.49
N ALA A 44 14.41 7.65 -13.19
CA ALA A 44 13.13 8.15 -12.67
C ALA A 44 13.01 9.68 -12.76
N ASN A 45 14.11 10.40 -12.58
CA ASN A 45 14.12 11.87 -12.62
C ASN A 45 13.81 12.41 -14.03
N GLY A 46 14.31 11.74 -15.09
CA GLY A 46 14.13 12.22 -16.46
C GLY A 46 12.68 12.21 -16.91
N PHE A 47 11.91 11.17 -16.54
CA PHE A 47 10.49 11.10 -16.84
C PHE A 47 9.68 12.08 -16.01
N THR A 48 9.93 12.20 -14.70
CA THR A 48 9.24 13.18 -13.85
C THR A 48 9.52 14.62 -14.29
N ASP A 49 10.75 14.92 -14.70
CA ASP A 49 11.14 16.23 -15.21
C ASP A 49 10.45 16.52 -16.55
N PHE A 50 10.35 15.52 -17.43
CA PHE A 50 9.61 15.65 -18.68
C PHE A 50 8.12 15.94 -18.44
N ILE A 51 7.45 15.20 -17.55
CA ILE A 51 6.03 15.43 -17.21
C ILE A 51 5.83 16.79 -16.55
N THR A 52 6.71 17.19 -15.63
CA THR A 52 6.65 18.50 -14.97
C THR A 52 6.81 19.64 -16.00
N ASN A 53 7.73 19.47 -16.95
CA ASN A 53 7.93 20.43 -18.04
C ASN A 53 6.73 20.47 -19.00
N ALA A 54 6.14 19.32 -19.34
CA ALA A 54 4.93 19.24 -20.14
C ALA A 54 3.77 19.98 -19.46
N LEU A 55 3.51 19.72 -18.18
CA LEU A 55 2.49 20.43 -17.38
C LEU A 55 2.72 21.95 -17.41
N LYS A 56 3.97 22.39 -17.20
CA LYS A 56 4.31 23.81 -17.23
C LYS A 56 3.99 24.44 -18.59
N LYS A 57 4.40 23.83 -19.69
CA LYS A 57 4.14 24.36 -21.04
C LYS A 57 2.66 24.44 -21.36
N VAL A 58 1.88 23.44 -20.94
CA VAL A 58 0.41 23.45 -21.11
C VAL A 58 -0.22 24.59 -20.31
N ASN A 59 0.21 24.80 -19.07
CA ASN A 59 -0.27 25.92 -18.25
C ASN A 59 0.12 27.29 -18.85
N ASP A 60 1.38 27.47 -19.27
CA ASP A 60 1.84 28.69 -19.93
C ASP A 60 1.01 28.98 -21.21
N PHE A 61 0.68 27.92 -21.97
CA PHE A 61 -0.16 28.01 -23.15
C PHE A 61 -1.60 28.40 -22.80
N PHE A 62 -2.20 27.84 -21.73
CA PHE A 62 -3.52 28.24 -21.26
C PHE A 62 -3.56 29.68 -20.77
N ASP A 63 -2.54 30.13 -20.02
CA ASP A 63 -2.41 31.52 -19.59
C ASP A 63 -2.36 32.48 -20.78
N GLY A 64 -1.74 32.07 -21.89
CA GLY A 64 -1.76 32.81 -23.14
C GLY A 64 -3.16 32.94 -23.72
N LEU A 65 -3.91 31.83 -23.77
CA LEU A 65 -5.27 31.82 -24.31
C LEU A 65 -6.26 32.59 -23.44
N MET A 66 -6.19 32.44 -22.12
CA MET A 66 -7.08 33.06 -21.13
C MET A 66 -6.96 34.60 -21.07
N LYS A 67 -5.89 35.17 -21.65
CA LYS A 67 -5.72 36.63 -21.79
C LYS A 67 -6.51 37.23 -22.96
N GLN A 68 -7.14 36.42 -23.81
CA GLN A 68 -8.00 36.91 -24.88
C GLN A 68 -9.23 37.63 -24.31
N THR A 69 -9.65 38.71 -24.97
CA THR A 69 -10.86 39.45 -24.59
C THR A 69 -12.09 38.56 -24.79
N VAL A 70 -12.91 38.45 -23.75
CA VAL A 70 -14.14 37.66 -23.77
C VAL A 70 -15.37 38.56 -23.94
N THR A 71 -16.12 38.35 -25.02
CA THR A 71 -17.37 39.06 -25.33
C THR A 71 -18.56 38.13 -25.11
N LYS A 72 -19.22 38.23 -23.95
CA LYS A 72 -20.34 37.33 -23.62
C LYS A 72 -21.52 37.49 -24.60
N PRO A 73 -22.23 36.40 -24.96
CA PRO A 73 -23.45 36.50 -25.76
C PRO A 73 -24.57 37.20 -24.99
N GLU A 74 -25.57 37.71 -25.71
CA GLU A 74 -26.74 38.33 -25.10
C GLU A 74 -27.56 37.29 -24.32
N VAL A 75 -28.02 37.66 -23.12
CA VAL A 75 -28.76 36.77 -22.21
C VAL A 75 -30.03 36.26 -22.89
N GLY A 76 -30.33 34.98 -22.74
CA GLY A 76 -31.53 34.34 -23.28
C GLY A 76 -31.39 33.82 -24.72
N THR A 77 -30.32 34.17 -25.43
CA THR A 77 -29.98 33.60 -26.74
C THR A 77 -29.61 32.12 -26.64
N LYS A 78 -29.65 31.39 -27.78
CA LYS A 78 -29.17 30.01 -27.83
C LYS A 78 -27.66 29.92 -27.57
N GLU A 79 -26.92 30.95 -27.99
CA GLU A 79 -25.48 31.12 -27.77
C GLU A 79 -25.15 31.27 -26.29
N ALA A 80 -25.92 32.08 -25.55
CA ALA A 80 -25.75 32.21 -24.10
C ALA A 80 -26.00 30.87 -23.39
N LYS A 81 -27.07 30.15 -23.75
CA LYS A 81 -27.38 28.83 -23.17
C LYS A 81 -26.28 27.80 -23.46
N ALA A 82 -25.78 27.74 -24.69
CA ALA A 82 -24.67 26.85 -25.04
C ALA A 82 -23.39 27.21 -24.28
N THR A 83 -23.12 28.50 -24.09
CA THR A 83 -21.99 29.00 -23.30
C THR A 83 -22.13 28.62 -21.82
N ASP A 84 -23.33 28.73 -21.25
CA ASP A 84 -23.62 28.32 -19.87
C ASP A 84 -23.39 26.81 -19.66
N ILE A 85 -23.83 25.98 -20.61
CA ILE A 85 -23.58 24.53 -20.58
C ILE A 85 -22.07 24.26 -20.56
N VAL A 86 -21.29 24.90 -21.44
CA VAL A 86 -19.83 24.73 -21.46
C VAL A 86 -19.20 25.17 -20.14
N ASN A 87 -19.60 26.30 -19.58
CA ASN A 87 -19.07 26.79 -18.30
C ASN A 87 -19.34 25.82 -17.14
N ASN A 88 -20.46 25.10 -17.20
CA ASN A 88 -20.89 24.15 -16.17
C ASN A 88 -20.31 22.74 -16.32
N ILE A 89 -19.51 22.47 -17.36
CA ILE A 89 -18.78 21.19 -17.46
C ILE A 89 -17.89 21.03 -16.22
N SER A 90 -18.02 19.91 -15.51
CA SER A 90 -17.18 19.63 -14.34
C SER A 90 -15.88 18.93 -14.73
N ASP A 91 -14.88 19.06 -13.87
CA ASP A 91 -13.72 18.16 -13.89
C ASP A 91 -14.18 16.71 -13.71
N GLN A 92 -13.39 15.78 -14.24
CA GLN A 92 -13.69 14.35 -14.22
C GLN A 92 -12.66 13.62 -13.38
N THR A 93 -13.13 12.76 -12.47
CA THR A 93 -12.29 11.89 -11.64
C THR A 93 -12.71 10.45 -11.85
N TYR A 94 -11.75 9.59 -12.16
CA TYR A 94 -11.97 8.16 -12.39
C TYR A 94 -11.35 7.36 -11.24
N SER A 95 -12.19 6.65 -10.50
CA SER A 95 -11.78 5.73 -9.43
C SER A 95 -11.79 4.28 -9.94
N ASP A 96 -11.43 3.31 -9.09
CA ASP A 96 -11.23 1.89 -9.49
C ASP A 96 -12.44 1.27 -10.22
N ASP A 97 -13.65 1.70 -9.90
CA ASP A 97 -14.92 1.27 -10.49
C ASP A 97 -15.30 1.98 -11.80
N SER A 98 -14.60 3.06 -12.15
CA SER A 98 -14.95 3.93 -13.29
C SER A 98 -14.31 3.44 -14.58
N THR A 99 -14.98 3.57 -15.74
CA THR A 99 -14.33 3.31 -17.04
C THR A 99 -13.68 4.59 -17.57
N LEU A 100 -12.41 4.53 -17.96
CA LEU A 100 -11.75 5.64 -18.65
C LEU A 100 -12.33 5.75 -20.08
N PRO A 101 -12.66 6.97 -20.56
CA PRO A 101 -13.00 7.17 -21.96
C PRO A 101 -11.77 6.98 -22.85
N ASP A 102 -12.01 6.75 -24.13
CA ASP A 102 -10.92 6.75 -25.12
C ASP A 102 -10.45 8.19 -25.35
N PHE A 103 -9.29 8.54 -24.80
CA PHE A 103 -8.71 9.88 -24.94
C PHE A 103 -8.03 10.14 -26.29
N ASN A 104 -7.95 9.15 -27.21
CA ASN A 104 -7.44 9.40 -28.56
C ASN A 104 -8.28 10.46 -29.30
N ILE A 105 -9.58 10.54 -28.99
CA ILE A 105 -10.46 11.58 -29.52
C ILE A 105 -10.03 13.01 -29.15
N LEU A 106 -9.37 13.20 -28.00
CA LEU A 106 -8.80 14.50 -27.62
C LEU A 106 -7.53 14.80 -28.39
N ARG A 107 -6.72 13.78 -28.70
CA ARG A 107 -5.52 13.92 -29.53
C ARG A 107 -5.89 14.39 -30.92
N GLU A 108 -6.91 13.80 -31.51
CA GLU A 108 -7.43 14.18 -32.83
C GLU A 108 -8.08 15.58 -32.83
N ALA A 109 -8.72 15.96 -31.71
CA ALA A 109 -9.37 17.25 -31.58
C ALA A 109 -8.44 18.39 -31.16
N ASN A 110 -7.21 18.08 -30.71
CA ASN A 110 -6.32 19.05 -30.08
C ASN A 110 -6.07 20.24 -31.02
N ASN A 111 -6.29 21.45 -30.50
CA ASN A 111 -6.11 22.72 -31.21
C ASN A 111 -6.92 22.87 -32.52
N SER A 112 -7.88 21.98 -32.77
CA SER A 112 -8.70 21.98 -33.98
C SER A 112 -10.00 22.76 -33.76
N ASN A 113 -10.45 23.46 -34.80
CA ASN A 113 -11.76 24.13 -34.79
C ASN A 113 -12.88 23.11 -35.05
N LEU A 114 -13.72 22.89 -34.04
CA LEU A 114 -14.85 21.99 -34.07
C LEU A 114 -16.14 22.78 -34.33
N SER A 115 -16.97 22.25 -35.25
CA SER A 115 -18.35 22.70 -35.35
C SER A 115 -19.14 22.26 -34.10
N SER A 116 -20.25 22.94 -33.82
CA SER A 116 -21.11 22.63 -32.66
C SER A 116 -21.58 21.18 -32.65
N SER A 117 -21.85 20.58 -33.81
CA SER A 117 -22.20 19.16 -33.89
C SER A 117 -21.01 18.22 -33.62
N LYS A 118 -19.78 18.57 -34.01
CA LYS A 118 -18.60 17.76 -33.71
C LYS A 118 -18.22 17.88 -32.23
N PHE A 119 -18.29 19.09 -31.69
CA PHE A 119 -18.03 19.36 -30.28
C PHE A 119 -19.03 18.67 -29.35
N ALA A 120 -20.34 18.72 -29.64
CA ALA A 120 -21.34 17.99 -28.87
C ALA A 120 -21.07 16.47 -28.83
N LYS A 121 -20.63 15.88 -29.95
CA LYS A 121 -20.23 14.46 -30.00
C LYS A 121 -18.97 14.19 -29.16
N LEU A 122 -17.95 15.04 -29.26
CA LEU A 122 -16.75 14.93 -28.45
C LEU A 122 -17.09 14.91 -26.95
N LEU A 123 -17.92 15.84 -26.48
CA LEU A 123 -18.36 15.87 -25.08
C LEU A 123 -19.06 14.58 -24.66
N THR A 124 -19.92 14.01 -25.51
CA THR A 124 -20.58 12.73 -25.20
C THR A 124 -19.62 11.55 -25.15
N GLN A 125 -18.61 11.51 -26.04
CA GLN A 125 -17.61 10.43 -26.05
C GLN A 125 -16.68 10.50 -24.83
N LEU A 126 -16.46 11.70 -24.30
CA LEU A 126 -15.74 11.94 -23.05
C LEU A 126 -16.62 11.74 -21.79
N GLY A 127 -17.91 11.42 -21.95
CA GLY A 127 -18.84 11.29 -20.83
C GLY A 127 -19.20 12.60 -20.12
N LEU A 128 -18.89 13.75 -20.72
CA LEU A 128 -19.12 15.07 -20.11
C LEU A 128 -20.58 15.53 -20.19
N ILE A 129 -21.33 15.03 -21.17
CA ILE A 129 -22.78 15.24 -21.33
C ILE A 129 -23.45 13.98 -21.89
N ASP A 130 -24.75 13.81 -21.67
CA ASP A 130 -25.51 12.68 -22.24
C ASP A 130 -25.98 13.00 -23.67
N SER A 131 -25.83 12.03 -24.59
CA SER A 131 -26.23 12.15 -26.01
C SER A 131 -27.72 12.39 -26.29
N LYS A 132 -28.58 12.13 -25.31
CA LYS A 132 -30.04 12.35 -25.32
C LYS A 132 -30.45 13.54 -24.45
N SER A 133 -29.49 14.27 -23.87
CA SER A 133 -29.77 15.44 -23.03
C SER A 133 -30.17 16.65 -23.86
N LYS A 134 -30.90 17.57 -23.22
CA LYS A 134 -31.18 18.90 -23.77
C LYS A 134 -29.89 19.70 -24.00
N ASP A 135 -28.84 19.40 -23.25
CA ASP A 135 -27.55 20.08 -23.36
C ASP A 135 -26.87 19.72 -24.68
N PHE A 136 -26.88 18.44 -25.04
CA PHE A 136 -26.42 17.96 -26.35
C PHE A 136 -27.16 18.66 -27.50
N ASP A 137 -28.49 18.71 -27.45
CA ASP A 137 -29.30 19.36 -28.48
C ASP A 137 -29.03 20.88 -28.56
N THR A 138 -28.88 21.53 -27.41
CA THR A 138 -28.61 22.98 -27.32
C THR A 138 -27.27 23.33 -27.96
N ILE A 139 -26.18 22.62 -27.59
CA ILE A 139 -24.85 22.83 -28.20
C ILE A 139 -24.92 22.55 -29.70
N LYS A 140 -25.47 21.39 -30.10
CA LYS A 140 -25.55 20.97 -31.50
C LYS A 140 -26.31 21.95 -32.39
N SER A 141 -27.36 22.59 -31.87
CA SER A 141 -28.20 23.55 -32.60
C SER A 141 -27.55 24.93 -32.81
N THR A 142 -26.46 25.23 -32.10
CA THR A 142 -25.82 26.56 -32.10
C THR A 142 -24.72 26.65 -33.16
N ASN A 143 -25.12 26.61 -34.43
CA ASN A 143 -24.22 26.62 -35.61
C ASN A 143 -23.37 27.90 -35.79
N THR A 144 -23.66 28.92 -35.01
CA THR A 144 -22.96 30.22 -34.93
C THR A 144 -21.71 30.15 -34.04
N ILE A 145 -21.59 29.16 -33.16
CA ILE A 145 -20.42 28.96 -32.32
C ILE A 145 -19.47 27.91 -32.92
N THR A 146 -18.18 28.20 -32.85
CA THR A 146 -17.10 27.21 -32.98
C THR A 146 -16.40 26.97 -31.66
N TYR A 147 -15.90 25.76 -31.49
CA TYR A 147 -15.20 25.35 -30.28
C TYR A 147 -13.80 24.88 -30.63
N THR A 148 -12.83 25.24 -29.81
CA THR A 148 -11.48 24.68 -29.85
C THR A 148 -11.22 23.99 -28.52
N VAL A 149 -10.74 22.75 -28.55
CA VAL A 149 -10.27 22.05 -27.35
C VAL A 149 -8.76 21.96 -27.44
N SER A 150 -8.06 22.58 -26.50
CA SER A 150 -6.61 22.69 -26.54
C SER A 150 -5.99 22.10 -25.29
N GLY A 151 -5.02 21.21 -25.45
CA GLY A 151 -4.17 20.69 -24.38
C GLY A 151 -2.73 21.16 -24.48
N GLY A 152 -2.45 22.23 -25.24
CA GLY A 152 -1.08 22.68 -25.56
C GLY A 152 -0.52 21.97 -26.79
N PHE A 153 0.81 21.80 -26.84
CA PHE A 153 1.48 21.12 -27.94
C PHE A 153 1.18 19.62 -27.94
N ASP A 154 1.06 19.01 -29.13
CA ASP A 154 0.63 17.61 -29.27
C ASP A 154 1.50 16.64 -28.46
N ASN A 155 2.82 16.80 -28.49
CA ASN A 155 3.73 15.93 -27.73
C ASN A 155 3.55 16.07 -26.21
N ASP A 156 3.31 17.29 -25.72
CA ASP A 156 3.13 17.54 -24.29
C ASP A 156 1.76 16.99 -23.83
N LEU A 157 0.68 17.23 -24.59
CA LEU A 157 -0.64 16.66 -24.30
C LEU A 157 -0.63 15.13 -24.34
N ASN A 158 -0.03 14.54 -25.37
CA ASN A 158 0.02 13.08 -25.52
C ASN A 158 0.74 12.44 -24.34
N ALA A 159 1.87 13.02 -23.91
CA ALA A 159 2.62 12.58 -22.74
C ALA A 159 1.78 12.64 -21.45
N LEU A 160 1.00 13.70 -21.25
CA LEU A 160 0.14 13.83 -20.08
C LEU A 160 -1.03 12.84 -20.10
N ILE A 161 -1.64 12.61 -21.26
CA ILE A 161 -2.68 11.59 -21.44
C ILE A 161 -2.10 10.20 -21.18
N ASP A 162 -0.96 9.86 -21.78
CA ASP A 162 -0.30 8.56 -21.58
C ASP A 162 0.08 8.37 -20.12
N ASN A 163 0.58 9.42 -19.47
CA ASN A 163 0.92 9.37 -18.06
C ASN A 163 -0.32 9.10 -17.18
N MET A 164 -1.39 9.87 -17.38
CA MET A 164 -2.64 9.72 -16.63
C MET A 164 -3.28 8.33 -16.84
N VAL A 165 -3.32 7.84 -18.08
CA VAL A 165 -3.93 6.54 -18.41
C VAL A 165 -3.08 5.38 -17.90
N SER A 166 -1.75 5.46 -18.03
CA SER A 166 -0.84 4.34 -17.72
C SER A 166 -0.48 4.23 -16.25
N TYR A 167 -0.42 5.34 -15.51
CA TYR A 167 0.14 5.35 -14.14
C TYR A 167 -0.86 5.71 -13.03
N GLY A 168 -2.08 6.13 -13.36
CA GLY A 168 -3.14 6.38 -12.37
C GLY A 168 -2.68 7.23 -11.18
N ASN A 169 -3.12 6.88 -9.96
CA ASN A 169 -2.71 7.47 -8.68
C ASN A 169 -2.80 9.01 -8.61
N GLY A 170 -3.86 9.58 -9.19
CA GLY A 170 -4.04 11.04 -9.26
C GLY A 170 -3.33 11.70 -10.43
N GLY A 171 -2.71 10.92 -11.32
CA GLY A 171 -2.26 11.39 -12.62
C GLY A 171 -3.38 12.13 -13.34
N SER A 172 -3.07 13.30 -13.87
CA SER A 172 -4.08 14.19 -14.43
C SER A 172 -3.54 15.02 -15.59
N PHE A 173 -4.46 15.47 -16.44
CA PHE A 173 -4.19 16.46 -17.47
C PHE A 173 -5.38 17.40 -17.61
N SER A 174 -5.16 18.57 -18.19
CA SER A 174 -6.20 19.56 -18.43
C SER A 174 -6.31 19.89 -19.90
N VAL A 175 -7.52 20.25 -20.34
CA VAL A 175 -7.77 20.88 -21.63
C VAL A 175 -8.51 22.19 -21.42
N LEU A 176 -8.26 23.15 -22.29
CA LEU A 176 -8.98 24.41 -22.37
C LEU A 176 -9.95 24.39 -23.55
N ILE A 177 -11.23 24.51 -23.25
CA ILE A 177 -12.30 24.71 -24.22
C ILE A 177 -12.43 26.21 -24.46
N THR A 178 -12.26 26.64 -25.70
CA THR A 178 -12.52 28.02 -26.13
C THR A 178 -13.71 28.04 -27.07
N SER A 179 -14.76 28.78 -26.72
CA SER A 179 -15.89 28.99 -27.63
C SER A 179 -15.75 30.34 -28.32
N LYS A 180 -16.06 30.39 -29.62
CA LYS A 180 -15.99 31.61 -30.44
C LYS A 180 -17.28 31.80 -31.23
N ASP A 181 -17.83 33.01 -31.20
CA ASP A 181 -19.02 33.40 -31.97
C ASP A 181 -18.62 33.91 -33.35
N LYS A 182 -19.06 33.21 -34.40
CA LYS A 182 -18.79 33.55 -35.80
C LYS A 182 -19.63 34.70 -36.33
N THR A 183 -20.66 35.13 -35.61
CA THR A 183 -21.61 36.13 -36.11
C THR A 183 -21.10 37.56 -35.95
N LYS A 184 -20.10 37.78 -35.10
CA LYS A 184 -19.65 39.12 -34.68
C LYS A 184 -18.38 39.63 -35.37
N ASP A 185 -17.73 38.84 -36.22
CA ASP A 185 -16.56 39.30 -36.97
C ASP A 185 -16.56 38.92 -38.46
N SER A 186 -16.60 39.94 -39.33
CA SER A 186 -16.39 39.88 -40.78
C SER A 186 -14.90 39.93 -41.18
N THR A 187 -13.98 39.99 -40.21
CA THR A 187 -12.52 40.11 -40.37
C THR A 187 -11.73 39.00 -39.64
N LYS A 188 -12.10 37.74 -39.90
CA LYS A 188 -11.30 36.51 -39.68
C LYS A 188 -11.02 36.05 -38.23
N ASP A 189 -11.27 36.81 -37.18
CA ASP A 189 -11.06 36.36 -35.81
C ASP A 189 -12.39 36.40 -35.02
N ALA A 190 -13.13 35.29 -35.08
CA ALA A 190 -14.38 35.11 -34.33
C ALA A 190 -14.19 35.46 -32.84
N ASP A 191 -15.10 36.27 -32.29
CA ASP A 191 -15.05 36.76 -30.91
C ASP A 191 -15.06 35.61 -29.93
N VAL A 192 -14.10 35.57 -29.00
CA VAL A 192 -14.10 34.61 -27.89
C VAL A 192 -15.26 34.95 -26.95
N ILE A 193 -16.10 33.96 -26.63
CA ILE A 193 -17.27 34.16 -25.76
C ILE A 193 -17.13 33.49 -24.39
N ASN A 194 -16.29 32.46 -24.28
CA ASN A 194 -15.82 31.93 -23.01
C ASN A 194 -14.56 31.05 -23.18
N HIS A 195 -13.90 30.85 -22.05
CA HIS A 195 -12.93 29.78 -21.84
C HIS A 195 -13.39 28.89 -20.69
N LYS A 196 -13.19 27.59 -20.83
CA LYS A 196 -13.45 26.62 -19.76
C LYS A 196 -12.32 25.60 -19.71
N GLN A 197 -11.61 25.57 -18.59
CA GLN A 197 -10.69 24.47 -18.30
C GLN A 197 -11.47 23.27 -17.76
N VAL A 198 -11.11 22.08 -18.23
CA VAL A 198 -11.61 20.80 -17.73
C VAL A 198 -10.41 19.91 -17.41
N THR A 199 -10.35 19.42 -16.18
CA THR A 199 -9.32 18.51 -15.69
C THR A 199 -9.83 17.08 -15.69
N PHE A 200 -9.02 16.14 -16.18
CA PHE A 200 -9.27 14.71 -16.10
C PHE A 200 -8.24 14.08 -15.17
N THR A 201 -8.71 13.39 -14.13
CA THR A 201 -7.88 12.79 -13.09
C THR A 201 -8.14 11.29 -12.98
N ASN A 202 -7.09 10.48 -13.04
CA ASN A 202 -7.17 9.03 -12.86
C ASN A 202 -6.69 8.66 -11.46
N ASN A 203 -7.62 8.47 -10.53
CA ASN A 203 -7.37 8.00 -9.17
C ASN A 203 -7.34 6.48 -9.06
N LYS A 204 -7.40 5.75 -10.18
CA LYS A 204 -7.23 4.30 -10.14
C LYS A 204 -5.87 3.96 -9.57
N THR A 205 -5.85 2.98 -8.69
CA THR A 205 -4.60 2.51 -8.10
C THR A 205 -3.82 1.74 -9.15
N VAL A 206 -2.66 2.27 -9.56
CA VAL A 206 -1.74 1.55 -10.44
C VAL A 206 -0.42 1.44 -9.71
N THR A 207 0.06 0.24 -9.42
CA THR A 207 1.42 0.11 -8.89
C THR A 207 2.37 0.60 -9.98
N ALA A 208 3.07 1.73 -9.75
CA ALA A 208 3.99 2.28 -10.73
C ALA A 208 4.99 1.19 -11.17
N PRO A 209 5.30 1.07 -12.47
CA PRO A 209 6.28 0.09 -12.93
C PRO A 209 7.60 0.40 -12.23
N THR A 210 8.05 -0.58 -11.47
CA THR A 210 9.28 -0.47 -10.71
C THR A 210 10.42 -1.02 -11.54
N THR A 211 11.59 -0.40 -11.39
CA THR A 211 12.85 -0.92 -11.89
C THR A 211 13.48 -1.93 -10.93
N GLY A 212 12.93 -2.13 -9.74
CA GLY A 212 13.47 -3.02 -8.74
C GLY A 212 12.43 -3.94 -8.11
N MET A 213 12.74 -5.22 -7.98
CA MET A 213 11.93 -6.19 -7.26
C MET A 213 12.82 -7.01 -6.32
N ASN A 214 12.35 -7.19 -5.08
CA ASN A 214 12.97 -8.04 -4.09
C ASN A 214 11.96 -9.09 -3.61
N VAL A 215 12.33 -10.36 -3.68
CA VAL A 215 11.56 -11.49 -3.16
C VAL A 215 12.24 -12.02 -1.91
N GLN A 216 11.61 -11.87 -0.75
CA GLN A 216 12.11 -12.40 0.52
C GLN A 216 11.24 -13.55 1.00
N TYR A 217 11.84 -14.63 1.48
CA TYR A 217 11.13 -15.78 2.06
C TYR A 217 12.01 -16.46 3.11
N THR A 218 11.36 -17.09 4.09
CA THR A 218 12.03 -17.86 5.14
C THR A 218 12.60 -19.16 4.58
N THR A 219 13.90 -19.37 4.78
CA THR A 219 14.62 -20.61 4.49
C THR A 219 15.84 -20.70 5.43
N PRO A 220 16.15 -21.87 6.03
CA PRO A 220 15.40 -23.13 5.96
C PRO A 220 14.07 -23.09 6.73
N ILE A 221 13.12 -23.94 6.32
CA ILE A 221 11.89 -24.23 7.05
C ILE A 221 12.10 -25.50 7.86
N VAL A 222 12.02 -25.39 9.17
CA VAL A 222 12.10 -26.55 10.07
C VAL A 222 10.77 -27.29 10.06
N ILE A 223 10.82 -28.60 9.77
CA ILE A 223 9.65 -29.49 9.77
C ILE A 223 9.88 -30.64 10.75
N GLY A 224 8.85 -30.99 11.51
CA GLY A 224 8.94 -32.06 12.50
C GLY A 224 9.15 -33.44 11.86
N LEU A 225 9.82 -34.33 12.59
CA LEU A 225 9.87 -35.75 12.23
C LEU A 225 8.47 -36.34 12.04
N ASN A 226 8.35 -37.25 11.08
CA ASN A 226 7.12 -37.94 10.69
C ASN A 226 6.03 -37.02 10.09
N THR A 227 6.35 -35.77 9.75
CA THR A 227 5.48 -34.89 8.97
C THR A 227 5.23 -35.52 7.59
N LYS A 228 4.01 -35.39 7.06
CA LYS A 228 3.70 -35.92 5.72
C LYS A 228 4.33 -35.06 4.65
N VAL A 229 4.92 -35.72 3.65
CA VAL A 229 5.53 -35.04 2.51
C VAL A 229 4.48 -34.22 1.74
N VAL A 230 3.28 -34.78 1.59
CA VAL A 230 2.15 -34.09 0.92
C VAL A 230 1.73 -32.79 1.60
N ASP A 231 1.97 -32.62 2.90
CA ASP A 231 1.66 -31.36 3.59
C ASP A 231 2.59 -30.25 3.09
N GLN A 232 3.85 -30.58 2.74
CA GLN A 232 4.82 -29.65 2.17
C GLN A 232 4.64 -29.43 0.66
N GLU A 233 4.05 -30.39 -0.05
CA GLU A 233 3.68 -30.25 -1.47
C GLU A 233 2.41 -29.41 -1.67
N LEU A 234 1.48 -29.46 -0.72
CA LEU A 234 0.18 -28.79 -0.80
C LEU A 234 0.10 -27.50 0.01
N THR A 235 1.16 -27.17 0.75
CA THR A 235 1.11 -26.01 1.63
C THR A 235 0.94 -24.72 0.84
N ASN A 236 -0.04 -23.93 1.24
CA ASN A 236 -0.20 -22.53 0.87
C ASN A 236 0.56 -21.58 1.83
N SER A 237 1.27 -22.12 2.84
CA SER A 237 2.04 -21.38 3.86
C SER A 237 3.32 -20.74 3.32
N VAL A 238 3.30 -20.40 2.04
CA VAL A 238 4.43 -19.89 1.29
C VAL A 238 4.41 -18.37 1.38
N SER A 239 4.90 -17.84 2.49
CA SER A 239 4.95 -16.40 2.77
C SER A 239 6.20 -15.77 2.16
N ALA A 240 6.17 -15.55 0.84
CA ALA A 240 7.12 -14.65 0.23
C ALA A 240 6.64 -13.20 0.41
N THR A 241 7.55 -12.30 0.77
CA THR A 241 7.30 -10.87 0.70
C THR A 241 7.94 -10.35 -0.57
N VAL A 242 7.13 -9.86 -1.50
CA VAL A 242 7.63 -9.23 -2.72
C VAL A 242 7.46 -7.71 -2.60
N THR A 243 8.56 -6.98 -2.69
CA THR A 243 8.56 -5.51 -2.65
C THR A 243 9.26 -4.92 -3.85
N ASN A 244 8.89 -3.69 -4.19
CA ASN A 244 9.64 -2.91 -5.16
C ASN A 244 10.83 -2.16 -4.52
N ASN A 245 11.61 -1.44 -5.34
CA ASN A 245 12.71 -0.59 -4.89
C ASN A 245 12.32 0.52 -3.87
N ASN A 246 11.04 0.86 -3.76
CA ASN A 246 10.53 1.82 -2.78
C ASN A 246 9.96 1.13 -1.52
N GLY A 247 10.11 -0.20 -1.39
CA GLY A 247 9.55 -0.99 -0.30
C GLY A 247 8.04 -1.24 -0.39
N ALA A 248 7.37 -0.83 -1.46
CA ALA A 248 5.95 -1.09 -1.66
C ALA A 248 5.72 -2.55 -2.05
N LYS A 249 4.69 -3.17 -1.47
CA LYS A 249 4.35 -4.57 -1.75
C LYS A 249 3.84 -4.75 -3.17
N ILE A 250 4.35 -5.78 -3.85
CA ILE A 250 3.92 -6.18 -5.18
C ILE A 250 2.99 -7.39 -5.04
N PRO A 251 1.75 -7.32 -5.54
CA PRO A 251 0.83 -8.46 -5.48
C PRO A 251 1.33 -9.60 -6.37
N TYR A 252 1.22 -10.83 -5.87
CA TYR A 252 1.57 -12.04 -6.58
C TYR A 252 0.57 -13.15 -6.29
N THR A 253 0.59 -14.19 -7.11
CA THR A 253 -0.13 -15.45 -6.88
C THR A 253 0.87 -16.58 -6.76
N VAL A 254 0.71 -17.48 -5.79
CA VAL A 254 1.49 -18.73 -5.75
C VAL A 254 0.94 -19.63 -6.84
N LYS A 255 1.73 -19.86 -7.89
CA LYS A 255 1.31 -20.67 -9.04
C LYS A 255 1.56 -22.15 -8.80
N ASP A 256 2.71 -22.49 -8.24
CA ASP A 256 3.09 -23.88 -8.01
C ASP A 256 4.02 -24.03 -6.80
N VAL A 257 3.84 -25.13 -6.08
CA VAL A 257 4.76 -25.63 -5.06
C VAL A 257 5.25 -26.97 -5.57
N GLY A 258 6.53 -27.02 -5.93
CA GLY A 258 7.11 -28.15 -6.63
C GLY A 258 6.95 -29.46 -5.86
N LYS A 259 6.51 -30.52 -6.54
CA LYS A 259 6.34 -31.87 -5.95
C LYS A 259 7.63 -32.69 -5.91
N ILE A 260 8.72 -32.10 -6.38
CA ILE A 260 10.03 -32.74 -6.48
C ILE A 260 10.92 -32.10 -5.42
N PHE A 261 11.60 -32.95 -4.66
CA PHE A 261 12.62 -32.57 -3.71
C PHE A 261 13.99 -32.85 -4.30
N PHE A 262 14.98 -32.03 -3.98
CA PHE A 262 16.36 -32.17 -4.45
C PHE A 262 17.31 -32.30 -3.26
N ASN A 263 18.49 -32.89 -3.50
CA ASN A 263 19.51 -33.01 -2.46
C ASN A 263 20.34 -31.73 -2.27
N SER A 264 20.27 -30.78 -3.20
CA SER A 264 20.99 -29.50 -3.13
C SER A 264 20.20 -28.33 -3.69
N GLU A 265 20.47 -27.13 -3.17
CA GLU A 265 19.88 -25.89 -3.67
C GLU A 265 20.22 -25.67 -5.16
N THR A 266 21.47 -25.93 -5.56
CA THR A 266 21.92 -25.79 -6.96
C THR A 266 21.13 -26.70 -7.90
N SER A 267 20.90 -27.95 -7.52
CA SER A 267 20.10 -28.89 -8.31
C SER A 267 18.63 -28.49 -8.37
N ALA A 268 18.06 -28.00 -7.26
CA ALA A 268 16.71 -27.45 -7.26
C ALA A 268 16.59 -26.24 -8.18
N ASN A 269 17.55 -25.31 -8.11
CA ASN A 269 17.59 -24.09 -8.91
C ASN A 269 17.69 -24.40 -10.42
N THR A 270 18.55 -25.33 -10.80
CA THR A 270 18.74 -25.80 -12.19
C THR A 270 17.73 -26.84 -12.65
N ASN A 271 16.83 -27.28 -11.77
CA ASN A 271 15.89 -28.37 -12.01
C ASN A 271 16.59 -29.66 -12.48
N ASN A 272 17.73 -29.99 -11.87
CA ASN A 272 18.53 -31.15 -12.22
C ASN A 272 17.87 -32.45 -11.73
N MET A 273 17.22 -33.17 -12.65
CA MET A 273 16.50 -34.41 -12.37
C MET A 273 17.40 -35.57 -11.93
N ASP A 274 18.71 -35.48 -12.16
CA ASP A 274 19.66 -36.52 -11.74
C ASP A 274 20.00 -36.44 -10.24
N ASP A 275 19.66 -35.33 -9.57
CA ASP A 275 19.95 -35.09 -8.14
C ASP A 275 18.66 -34.87 -7.32
N VAL A 276 17.62 -35.63 -7.69
CA VAL A 276 16.34 -35.67 -6.98
C VAL A 276 16.46 -36.49 -5.69
N SER A 277 15.85 -35.98 -4.64
CA SER A 277 15.70 -36.67 -3.36
C SER A 277 14.32 -37.31 -3.24
N ASN A 278 14.25 -38.47 -2.58
CA ASN A 278 13.00 -39.15 -2.28
C ASN A 278 12.79 -39.24 -0.76
N PRO A 279 12.06 -38.29 -0.16
CA PRO A 279 11.76 -38.33 1.28
C PRO A 279 10.76 -39.45 1.66
N GLY A 280 10.13 -40.13 0.70
CA GLY A 280 9.08 -41.12 0.96
C GLY A 280 7.70 -40.46 1.15
N GLY A 281 6.80 -41.10 1.92
CA GLY A 281 5.48 -40.54 2.23
C GLY A 281 5.44 -39.64 3.47
N ILE A 282 6.47 -39.74 4.32
CA ILE A 282 6.66 -38.99 5.56
C ILE A 282 8.16 -38.72 5.74
N PHE A 283 8.53 -37.58 6.33
CA PHE A 283 9.92 -37.24 6.61
C PHE A 283 10.44 -37.98 7.85
N THR A 284 11.20 -39.06 7.67
CA THR A 284 11.66 -39.93 8.79
C THR A 284 13.12 -39.75 9.18
N LYS A 285 13.92 -39.05 8.38
CA LYS A 285 15.36 -38.92 8.61
C LYS A 285 15.65 -37.60 9.32
N ASP A 286 15.99 -37.70 10.60
CA ASP A 286 16.42 -36.57 11.41
C ASP A 286 17.68 -35.93 10.82
N GLY A 287 17.73 -34.60 10.85
CA GLY A 287 18.77 -33.78 10.23
C GLY A 287 18.81 -33.81 8.69
N ALA A 288 17.83 -34.40 8.01
CA ALA A 288 17.81 -34.37 6.55
C ALA A 288 17.41 -32.99 6.02
N GLN A 289 18.08 -32.56 4.95
CA GLN A 289 17.76 -31.34 4.20
C GLN A 289 17.18 -31.72 2.84
N TYR A 290 16.09 -31.07 2.46
CA TYR A 290 15.44 -31.23 1.17
C TYR A 290 15.19 -29.86 0.55
N TYR A 291 15.50 -29.71 -0.73
CA TYR A 291 15.30 -28.45 -1.44
C TYR A 291 14.08 -28.55 -2.34
N GLN A 292 13.20 -27.55 -2.30
CA GLN A 292 11.93 -27.55 -3.01
C GLN A 292 11.73 -26.22 -3.75
N ARG A 293 11.31 -26.29 -5.01
CA ARG A 293 11.00 -25.13 -5.85
C ARG A 293 9.63 -24.55 -5.51
N VAL A 294 9.49 -23.22 -5.54
CA VAL A 294 8.24 -22.49 -5.39
C VAL A 294 8.14 -21.43 -6.47
N THR A 295 7.04 -21.41 -7.23
CA THR A 295 6.82 -20.46 -8.32
C THR A 295 5.75 -19.42 -7.98
N LEU A 296 6.11 -18.14 -8.06
CA LEU A 296 5.24 -16.97 -7.94
C LEU A 296 4.91 -16.42 -9.32
N SER A 297 3.67 -16.03 -9.57
CA SER A 297 3.22 -15.40 -10.82
C SER A 297 2.68 -13.99 -10.60
N PHE A 298 2.95 -13.11 -11.56
CA PHE A 298 2.68 -11.69 -11.48
C PHE A 298 1.82 -11.21 -12.66
N ASP A 299 0.99 -10.20 -12.43
CA ASP A 299 0.29 -9.50 -13.51
C ASP A 299 1.31 -8.71 -14.35
N PRO A 300 1.44 -8.98 -15.67
CA PRO A 300 2.38 -8.27 -16.54
C PRO A 300 2.10 -6.76 -16.65
N LYS A 301 0.91 -6.29 -16.26
CA LYS A 301 0.59 -4.86 -16.17
C LYS A 301 1.15 -4.19 -14.92
N VAL A 302 1.39 -4.97 -13.86
CA VAL A 302 2.00 -4.51 -12.60
C VAL A 302 3.51 -4.57 -12.72
N ILE A 303 4.04 -5.68 -13.25
CA ILE A 303 5.48 -5.89 -13.38
C ILE A 303 5.80 -6.90 -14.49
N ASP A 304 6.82 -6.62 -15.29
CA ASP A 304 7.31 -7.51 -16.34
C ASP A 304 8.66 -8.08 -15.91
N VAL A 305 8.64 -9.32 -15.42
CA VAL A 305 9.81 -9.99 -14.83
C VAL A 305 10.91 -10.19 -15.89
N GLN A 306 10.54 -10.46 -17.16
CA GLN A 306 11.53 -10.63 -18.22
C GLN A 306 12.28 -9.32 -18.46
N LYS A 307 11.55 -8.21 -18.60
CA LYS A 307 12.18 -6.89 -18.84
C LYS A 307 13.06 -6.45 -17.68
N MET A 308 12.67 -6.75 -16.45
CA MET A 308 13.53 -6.47 -15.30
C MET A 308 14.84 -7.23 -15.38
N PHE A 309 14.78 -8.54 -15.63
CA PHE A 309 15.97 -9.37 -15.77
C PHE A 309 16.85 -8.93 -16.96
N ASP A 310 16.26 -8.68 -18.13
CA ASP A 310 16.99 -8.24 -19.32
C ASP A 310 17.71 -6.89 -19.09
N GLY A 311 17.09 -5.98 -18.33
CA GLY A 311 17.72 -4.70 -18.02
C GLY A 311 18.87 -4.79 -17.01
N MET A 312 18.92 -5.82 -16.16
CA MET A 312 20.09 -6.09 -15.30
C MET A 312 21.34 -6.39 -16.13
N ASP A 313 21.19 -7.15 -17.23
CA ASP A 313 22.28 -7.46 -18.17
C ASP A 313 22.61 -6.27 -19.10
N GLY A 314 21.65 -5.38 -19.33
CA GLY A 314 21.69 -4.33 -20.35
C GLY A 314 22.26 -2.97 -19.93
N SER A 315 22.82 -2.81 -18.72
CA SER A 315 23.22 -1.52 -18.11
C SER A 315 22.05 -0.56 -17.78
N GLU A 316 20.82 -1.07 -17.79
CA GLU A 316 19.68 -0.37 -17.23
C GLU A 316 19.73 -0.55 -15.69
N ASN A 317 19.36 0.46 -14.91
CA ASN A 317 19.36 0.39 -13.44
C ASN A 317 18.19 -0.47 -12.93
N HIS A 318 18.10 -1.71 -13.40
CA HIS A 318 17.15 -2.70 -12.91
C HIS A 318 17.78 -3.57 -11.82
N GLU A 319 16.99 -3.93 -10.81
CA GLU A 319 17.41 -4.79 -9.72
C GLU A 319 16.37 -5.89 -9.51
N LEU A 320 16.77 -7.14 -9.60
CA LEU A 320 15.94 -8.27 -9.21
C LEU A 320 16.72 -9.13 -8.23
N SER A 321 16.23 -9.21 -6.99
CA SER A 321 16.87 -9.99 -5.94
C SER A 321 15.93 -10.97 -5.28
N ILE A 322 16.52 -12.07 -4.79
CA ILE A 322 15.86 -13.17 -4.10
C ILE A 322 16.67 -13.40 -2.83
N ASN A 323 16.06 -13.17 -1.65
CA ASN A 323 16.73 -13.17 -0.34
C ASN A 323 18.01 -12.30 -0.30
N GLY A 324 17.99 -11.16 -0.98
CA GLY A 324 19.12 -10.21 -1.02
C GLY A 324 20.16 -10.50 -2.11
N GLU A 325 20.15 -11.70 -2.71
CA GLU A 325 21.07 -12.07 -3.79
C GLU A 325 20.48 -11.77 -5.18
N PRO A 326 21.29 -11.39 -6.18
CA PRO A 326 20.81 -11.20 -7.55
C PRO A 326 20.12 -12.45 -8.09
N ALA A 327 18.96 -12.26 -8.71
CA ALA A 327 18.22 -13.37 -9.30
C ALA A 327 18.99 -13.99 -10.47
N LEU A 328 18.93 -15.32 -10.53
CA LEU A 328 19.61 -16.14 -11.52
C LEU A 328 18.67 -16.48 -12.67
N LYS A 329 19.23 -16.65 -13.88
CA LYS A 329 18.45 -16.87 -15.10
C LYS A 329 17.42 -18.01 -15.00
N PHE A 330 17.78 -19.11 -14.34
CA PHE A 330 16.90 -20.28 -14.18
C PHE A 330 15.73 -20.05 -13.21
N GLN A 331 15.73 -18.94 -12.46
CA GLN A 331 14.64 -18.54 -11.56
C GLN A 331 13.57 -17.71 -12.30
N ILE A 332 13.83 -17.27 -13.53
CA ILE A 332 12.98 -16.30 -14.25
C ILE A 332 12.14 -16.97 -15.33
N ASN A 333 10.83 -16.66 -15.32
CA ASN A 333 9.85 -17.06 -16.34
C ASN A 333 9.88 -18.56 -16.69
N HIS A 334 10.28 -19.38 -15.71
CA HIS A 334 10.43 -20.81 -15.89
C HIS A 334 9.06 -21.49 -15.92
N THR A 335 8.88 -22.42 -16.86
CA THR A 335 7.74 -23.35 -16.88
C THR A 335 8.22 -24.71 -16.38
N ASP A 336 7.86 -25.07 -15.16
CA ASP A 336 8.19 -26.38 -14.60
C ASP A 336 7.34 -27.46 -15.32
N GLY A 337 7.91 -28.06 -16.36
CA GLY A 337 7.31 -29.19 -17.08
C GLY A 337 6.09 -28.91 -17.96
N GLN A 338 5.65 -27.65 -18.12
CA GLN A 338 4.55 -27.32 -19.04
C GLN A 338 5.06 -26.99 -20.43
N LYS A 339 4.82 -27.92 -21.37
CA LYS A 339 5.29 -27.88 -22.75
C LYS A 339 4.50 -26.93 -23.67
N ASP A 340 3.53 -26.17 -23.15
CA ASP A 340 2.51 -25.51 -23.97
C ASP A 340 2.05 -24.12 -23.48
N ALA A 341 2.79 -23.46 -22.59
CA ALA A 341 2.40 -22.14 -22.08
C ALA A 341 3.31 -21.03 -22.64
N THR A 342 2.69 -19.96 -23.12
CA THR A 342 3.29 -18.62 -23.19
C THR A 342 4.21 -18.40 -21.99
N THR A 343 5.45 -17.95 -22.21
CA THR A 343 6.44 -17.71 -21.14
C THR A 343 5.77 -17.01 -19.95
N PRO A 344 5.60 -17.69 -18.80
CA PRO A 344 4.88 -17.13 -17.68
C PRO A 344 5.65 -15.95 -17.10
N ASN A 345 4.95 -14.88 -16.71
CA ASN A 345 5.55 -13.75 -16.01
C ASN A 345 5.71 -14.13 -14.52
N SER A 346 6.82 -14.79 -14.19
CA SER A 346 6.97 -15.53 -12.92
C SER A 346 8.40 -15.61 -12.39
N ILE A 347 8.52 -15.83 -11.09
CA ILE A 347 9.79 -16.12 -10.40
C ILE A 347 9.68 -17.45 -9.68
N THR A 348 10.72 -18.28 -9.77
CA THR A 348 10.84 -19.53 -9.02
C THR A 348 12.02 -19.43 -8.07
N TYR A 349 11.77 -19.56 -6.76
CA TYR A 349 12.82 -19.63 -5.74
C TYR A 349 12.88 -21.03 -5.15
N VAL A 350 13.95 -21.32 -4.41
CA VAL A 350 14.17 -22.61 -3.75
C VAL A 350 14.13 -22.41 -2.24
N ARG A 351 13.29 -23.18 -1.56
CA ARG A 351 13.31 -23.26 -0.10
C ARG A 351 13.96 -24.55 0.36
N GLU A 352 14.68 -24.48 1.47
CA GLU A 352 15.20 -25.64 2.18
C GLU A 352 14.20 -26.10 3.24
N LEU A 353 14.00 -27.41 3.35
CA LEU A 353 13.22 -28.08 4.39
C LEU A 353 14.20 -28.89 5.25
N ALA A 354 14.36 -28.48 6.51
CA ALA A 354 15.20 -29.17 7.48
C ALA A 354 14.31 -30.05 8.38
N VAL A 355 14.58 -31.36 8.41
CA VAL A 355 13.77 -32.34 9.14
C VAL A 355 14.30 -32.57 10.56
N GLY A 356 13.42 -32.41 11.54
CA GLY A 356 13.70 -32.76 12.94
C GLY A 356 14.61 -31.76 13.66
N THR A 357 15.44 -32.25 14.57
CA THR A 357 16.52 -31.44 15.15
C THR A 357 17.55 -31.24 14.06
N GLN A 358 17.98 -29.98 13.83
CA GLN A 358 19.11 -29.70 12.93
C GLN A 358 20.23 -30.70 13.25
N PRO A 359 20.88 -31.33 12.25
CA PRO A 359 22.09 -32.08 12.53
C PRO A 359 23.12 -31.04 12.93
N ASN A 360 23.22 -30.80 14.23
CA ASN A 360 24.24 -30.00 14.84
C ASN A 360 25.60 -30.54 14.36
N ASP A 361 26.48 -29.58 14.06
CA ASP A 361 27.91 -29.64 14.35
C ASP A 361 28.39 -31.03 14.79
N ASN A 362 29.01 -31.73 13.86
CA ASN A 362 29.50 -33.08 14.07
C ASN A 362 30.83 -33.04 14.84
N ASP A 363 30.94 -32.30 15.95
CA ASP A 363 32.02 -32.51 16.92
C ASP A 363 31.61 -33.58 17.92
N ASN A 364 31.75 -34.82 17.44
CA ASN A 364 32.05 -35.93 18.32
C ASN A 364 33.40 -36.50 17.89
N ASN A 365 34.44 -35.67 17.88
CA ASN A 365 35.78 -36.11 17.53
C ASN A 365 36.57 -36.57 18.77
N THR A 366 36.47 -37.86 19.08
CA THR A 366 37.55 -38.57 19.77
C THR A 366 38.47 -39.27 18.76
N ASP A 367 39.12 -38.52 17.87
CA ASP A 367 40.33 -38.99 17.20
C ASP A 367 41.18 -37.84 16.63
N THR A 368 42.48 -38.01 16.77
CA THR A 368 43.52 -37.11 16.31
C THR A 368 43.56 -37.03 14.79
N ASP A 369 42.97 -36.00 14.20
CA ASP A 369 43.27 -35.63 12.81
C ASP A 369 43.53 -34.13 12.69
N THR A 370 44.67 -33.83 12.06
CA THR A 370 45.14 -32.47 11.77
C THR A 370 44.47 -32.00 10.49
N ASP A 371 43.21 -31.61 10.56
CA ASP A 371 42.59 -30.86 9.48
C ASP A 371 42.72 -29.36 9.75
N THR A 372 43.33 -28.67 8.79
CA THR A 372 43.48 -27.22 8.75
C THR A 372 42.35 -26.63 7.93
N ASP A 373 41.11 -26.93 8.29
CA ASP A 373 39.95 -26.22 7.75
C ASP A 373 39.71 -24.97 8.59
N THR A 374 39.99 -23.81 8.02
CA THR A 374 39.60 -22.53 8.59
C THR A 374 38.14 -22.28 8.23
N ASP A 375 37.23 -23.02 8.87
CA ASP A 375 35.82 -22.64 8.91
C ASP A 375 35.70 -21.41 9.83
N THR A 376 35.53 -20.25 9.20
CA THR A 376 35.25 -18.99 9.89
C THR A 376 33.76 -18.67 9.90
N THR A 377 32.87 -19.67 9.80
CA THR A 377 31.44 -19.42 10.10
C THR A 377 31.28 -19.15 11.60
N PRO A 378 30.75 -17.98 12.01
CA PRO A 378 30.52 -17.71 13.42
C PRO A 378 29.45 -18.66 13.96
N ASP A 379 29.73 -19.33 15.07
CA ASP A 379 28.76 -20.13 15.82
C ASP A 379 27.40 -19.42 15.93
N GLU A 380 26.32 -20.20 15.75
CA GLU A 380 24.96 -19.71 15.96
C GLU A 380 24.81 -19.24 17.41
N THR A 381 24.77 -17.93 17.57
CA THR A 381 24.81 -17.27 18.86
C THR A 381 23.51 -16.50 19.05
N TRP A 382 22.67 -16.99 19.95
CA TRP A 382 21.45 -16.28 20.33
C TRP A 382 21.79 -15.07 21.19
N SER A 383 21.55 -13.89 20.65
CA SER A 383 21.71 -12.63 21.39
C SER A 383 20.47 -12.38 22.24
N MET A 384 20.64 -12.49 23.55
CA MET A 384 19.59 -12.26 24.54
C MET A 384 19.48 -10.76 24.84
N THR A 385 18.28 -10.19 24.67
CA THR A 385 17.99 -8.80 25.01
C THR A 385 16.88 -8.74 26.05
N PRO A 386 17.15 -8.20 27.26
CA PRO A 386 16.10 -7.90 28.23
C PRO A 386 15.04 -7.00 27.62
N ASN A 387 13.79 -7.44 27.65
CA ASN A 387 12.67 -6.75 27.04
C ASN A 387 11.37 -7.28 27.63
N SER A 388 10.95 -6.65 28.71
CA SER A 388 9.70 -6.99 29.34
C SER A 388 8.52 -6.54 28.48
N GLY A 389 7.43 -7.32 28.49
CA GLY A 389 6.22 -6.96 27.77
C GLY A 389 5.16 -8.04 27.80
N ILE A 390 4.13 -7.85 26.97
CA ILE A 390 3.14 -8.87 26.68
C ILE A 390 3.30 -9.29 25.23
N VAL A 391 3.35 -10.59 24.97
CA VAL A 391 3.17 -11.16 23.65
C VAL A 391 1.76 -11.74 23.53
N THR A 392 1.04 -11.34 22.50
CA THR A 392 -0.30 -11.85 22.20
C THR A 392 -0.21 -12.80 21.03
N VAL A 393 -0.61 -14.04 21.24
CA VAL A 393 -0.67 -15.06 20.20
C VAL A 393 -1.71 -14.66 19.16
N ASN A 394 -1.35 -14.74 17.89
CA ASN A 394 -2.23 -14.41 16.78
C ASN A 394 -3.38 -15.44 16.66
N GLY A 395 -4.13 -15.43 15.56
CA GLY A 395 -5.35 -16.24 15.38
C GLY A 395 -5.19 -17.77 15.34
N SER A 396 -4.01 -18.33 15.66
CA SER A 396 -3.72 -19.77 15.63
C SER A 396 -2.81 -20.19 16.79
N LEU A 397 -2.75 -21.49 17.09
CA LEU A 397 -1.86 -22.04 18.12
C LEU A 397 -0.40 -21.72 17.80
N ALA A 398 0.37 -21.29 18.80
CA ALA A 398 1.79 -20.99 18.64
C ALA A 398 2.67 -22.09 19.27
N PRO A 399 3.55 -22.76 18.51
CA PRO A 399 4.50 -23.70 19.08
C PRO A 399 5.52 -22.99 19.99
N LEU A 400 6.05 -23.73 20.96
CA LEU A 400 7.10 -23.24 21.87
C LEU A 400 8.43 -23.91 21.56
N HIS A 401 9.52 -23.22 21.85
CA HIS A 401 10.90 -23.69 21.69
C HIS A 401 11.62 -23.71 23.03
N ASN A 402 12.53 -24.66 23.27
CA ASN A 402 13.40 -24.68 24.45
C ASN A 402 14.62 -23.74 24.28
N ASP A 403 15.53 -23.71 25.25
CA ASP A 403 16.74 -22.88 25.18
C ASP A 403 17.67 -23.27 24.03
N ASP A 404 17.66 -24.54 23.61
CA ASP A 404 18.41 -25.07 22.47
C ASP A 404 17.70 -24.84 21.12
N ASN A 405 16.54 -24.17 21.14
CA ASN A 405 15.65 -23.88 20.01
C ASN A 405 14.83 -25.06 19.46
N ASP A 406 14.80 -26.19 20.15
CA ASP A 406 13.94 -27.32 19.78
C ASP A 406 12.48 -27.05 20.11
N VAL A 407 11.58 -27.40 19.18
CA VAL A 407 10.13 -27.31 19.40
C VAL A 407 9.72 -28.27 20.53
N THR A 408 9.05 -27.73 21.54
CA THR A 408 8.55 -28.52 22.69
C THR A 408 7.18 -29.13 22.37
N THR A 409 6.71 -30.05 23.22
CA THR A 409 5.37 -30.65 23.11
C THR A 409 4.24 -29.71 23.55
N ARG A 410 4.54 -28.45 23.87
CA ARG A 410 3.59 -27.45 24.37
C ARG A 410 3.36 -26.34 23.34
N SER A 411 2.22 -25.67 23.45
CA SER A 411 1.85 -24.55 22.58
C SER A 411 1.00 -23.53 23.33
N LEU A 412 1.02 -22.29 22.87
CA LEU A 412 0.18 -21.22 23.39
C LEU A 412 -1.13 -21.17 22.62
N GLY A 413 -2.24 -20.98 23.33
CA GLY A 413 -3.58 -20.84 22.76
C GLY A 413 -3.69 -19.63 21.82
N ALA A 414 -4.45 -19.74 20.73
CA ALA A 414 -4.77 -18.59 19.88
C ALA A 414 -5.37 -17.43 20.68
N ASN A 415 -5.00 -16.19 20.35
CA ASN A 415 -5.45 -14.96 21.03
C ASN A 415 -5.13 -14.90 22.53
N SER A 416 -4.24 -15.75 23.05
CA SER A 416 -3.82 -15.72 24.44
C SER A 416 -2.64 -14.75 24.64
N ALA A 417 -2.61 -14.08 25.79
CA ALA A 417 -1.58 -13.09 26.11
C ALA A 417 -0.62 -13.65 27.18
N TRP A 418 0.68 -13.50 26.95
CA TRP A 418 1.74 -14.04 27.80
C TRP A 418 2.74 -12.97 28.18
N GLN A 419 3.18 -12.99 29.43
CA GLN A 419 4.27 -12.13 29.87
C GLN A 419 5.58 -12.61 29.27
N THR A 420 6.38 -11.66 28.80
CA THR A 420 7.76 -11.86 28.42
C THR A 420 8.64 -10.90 29.19
N ASP A 421 9.87 -11.31 29.46
CA ASP A 421 10.88 -10.50 30.13
C ASP A 421 12.13 -10.27 29.27
N GLN A 422 12.29 -11.03 28.20
CA GLN A 422 13.37 -10.88 27.23
C GLN A 422 13.00 -11.50 25.88
N TYR A 423 13.70 -11.07 24.83
CA TYR A 423 13.71 -11.76 23.55
C TYR A 423 15.11 -12.22 23.20
N ARG A 424 15.20 -13.20 22.32
CA ARG A 424 16.44 -13.63 21.69
C ARG A 424 16.39 -13.42 20.19
N VAL A 425 17.51 -13.05 19.60
CA VAL A 425 17.68 -12.96 18.15
C VAL A 425 18.80 -13.91 17.73
N ASN A 426 18.51 -14.79 16.78
CA ASN A 426 19.54 -15.64 16.19
C ASN A 426 20.43 -14.77 15.29
N SER A 427 21.74 -14.75 15.57
CA SER A 427 22.70 -13.92 14.84
C SER A 427 22.85 -14.29 13.36
N LYS A 428 22.45 -15.50 12.96
CA LYS A 428 22.55 -16.02 11.60
C LYS A 428 21.23 -15.91 10.82
N THR A 429 20.09 -16.20 11.45
CA THR A 429 18.77 -16.19 10.77
C THR A 429 17.99 -14.90 10.97
N GLY A 430 18.35 -14.07 11.95
CA GLY A 430 17.56 -12.91 12.37
C GLY A 430 16.25 -13.30 13.06
N GLU A 431 15.99 -14.59 13.28
CA GLU A 431 14.78 -15.08 13.94
C GLU A 431 14.70 -14.47 15.35
N LYS A 432 13.54 -13.90 15.67
CA LYS A 432 13.26 -13.32 16.97
C LYS A 432 12.26 -14.19 17.73
N GLN A 433 12.59 -14.51 18.97
CA GLN A 433 11.69 -15.24 19.86
C GLN A 433 11.56 -14.55 21.22
N TYR A 434 10.37 -14.59 21.79
CA TYR A 434 10.05 -14.01 23.09
C TYR A 434 9.96 -15.08 24.16
N ARG A 435 10.57 -14.84 25.33
CA ARG A 435 10.52 -15.80 26.42
C ARG A 435 9.16 -15.73 27.10
N VAL A 436 8.45 -16.86 27.18
CA VAL A 436 7.13 -16.95 27.82
C VAL A 436 7.13 -17.87 29.05
N SER A 437 8.24 -18.54 29.31
CA SER A 437 8.50 -19.37 30.49
C SER A 437 10.01 -19.43 30.76
N SER A 438 10.45 -20.01 31.88
CA SER A 438 11.88 -20.04 32.27
C SER A 438 12.81 -20.58 31.18
N HIS A 439 12.33 -21.57 30.40
CA HIS A 439 13.06 -22.25 29.34
C HIS A 439 12.18 -22.40 28.07
N GLU A 440 11.22 -21.50 27.86
CA GLU A 440 10.37 -21.59 26.65
C GLU A 440 10.20 -20.25 25.95
N TRP A 441 10.28 -20.34 24.63
CA TRP A 441 10.33 -19.23 23.71
C TRP A 441 9.25 -19.39 22.65
N VAL A 442 8.62 -18.29 22.25
CA VAL A 442 7.65 -18.27 21.16
C VAL A 442 8.16 -17.36 20.05
N SER A 443 8.11 -17.83 18.81
CA SER A 443 8.55 -17.03 17.65
C SER A 443 7.67 -15.80 17.45
N SER A 444 8.31 -14.69 17.07
CA SER A 444 7.64 -13.41 16.77
C SER A 444 6.64 -13.52 15.61
N ASP A 445 6.75 -14.54 14.76
CA ASP A 445 5.81 -14.71 13.63
C ASP A 445 4.42 -15.14 14.12
N TYR A 446 4.36 -15.80 15.28
CA TYR A 446 3.12 -16.26 15.88
C TYR A 446 2.50 -15.27 16.87
N VAL A 447 3.24 -14.21 17.24
CA VAL A 447 2.84 -13.32 18.33
C VAL A 447 3.07 -11.85 17.99
N THR A 448 2.17 -11.00 18.45
CA THR A 448 2.37 -9.55 18.44
C THR A 448 2.91 -9.11 19.79
N PHE A 449 4.04 -8.40 19.82
CA PHE A 449 4.64 -7.87 21.06
C PHE A 449 4.13 -6.47 21.39
N GLY A 450 3.61 -6.29 22.60
CA GLY A 450 3.03 -5.05 23.11
C GLY A 450 3.92 -4.23 24.05
N GLY A 451 5.17 -4.64 24.34
CA GLY A 451 6.08 -3.90 25.24
C GLY A 451 5.67 -3.87 26.73
N THR A 452 6.56 -3.47 27.64
CA THR A 452 6.20 -3.10 29.04
C THR A 452 5.87 -1.62 29.24
N THR A 453 6.16 -0.75 28.26
CA THR A 453 5.84 0.70 28.14
C THR A 453 6.83 1.31 27.13
N SER A 454 6.52 2.14 26.13
CA SER A 454 5.30 2.83 25.72
C SER A 454 5.44 3.21 24.24
N ASN A 455 4.48 2.82 23.38
CA ASN A 455 4.07 3.53 22.15
C ASN A 455 2.95 2.74 21.43
N GLY A 456 1.92 2.34 22.16
CA GLY A 456 0.59 2.81 21.79
C GLY A 456 0.39 4.05 22.66
N SER A 457 -0.09 5.15 22.09
CA SER A 457 -0.42 6.32 22.91
C SER A 457 -1.32 5.82 24.04
N GLY A 458 -0.92 6.03 25.31
CA GLY A 458 -1.76 5.64 26.45
C GLY A 458 -3.17 6.24 26.31
N LEU A 459 -4.10 5.81 27.16
CA LEU A 459 -5.44 6.36 27.16
C LEU A 459 -5.35 7.90 27.30
N SER A 460 -5.85 8.58 26.29
CA SER A 460 -5.80 10.02 26.09
C SER A 460 -7.22 10.58 26.09
N ASN A 461 -7.37 11.90 25.95
CA ASN A 461 -8.68 12.56 25.95
C ASN A 461 -9.55 12.22 27.16
N VAL A 462 -8.94 12.15 28.35
CA VAL A 462 -9.67 11.86 29.59
C VAL A 462 -10.70 12.96 29.83
N SER A 463 -11.97 12.57 29.89
CA SER A 463 -13.10 13.46 30.09
C SER A 463 -13.89 13.06 31.33
N ASP A 464 -14.32 14.05 32.11
CA ASP A 464 -15.20 13.85 33.25
C ASP A 464 -16.63 13.60 32.79
N LEU A 465 -17.23 12.54 33.33
CA LEU A 465 -18.63 12.24 33.13
C LEU A 465 -19.45 12.93 34.22
N THR A 466 -20.28 13.90 33.82
CA THR A 466 -21.13 14.65 34.76
C THR A 466 -22.37 13.84 35.12
N GLY A 467 -22.68 13.72 36.41
CA GLY A 467 -23.80 12.91 36.90
C GLY A 467 -23.36 11.54 37.44
N HIS A 468 -24.33 10.64 37.66
CA HIS A 468 -24.06 9.29 38.13
C HIS A 468 -24.20 8.30 36.97
N HIS A 469 -23.08 7.72 36.54
CA HIS A 469 -23.03 6.78 35.42
C HIS A 469 -22.54 5.42 35.87
N THR A 470 -23.00 4.38 35.17
CA THR A 470 -22.52 3.02 35.40
C THR A 470 -22.22 2.33 34.08
N ILE A 471 -21.36 1.33 34.13
CA ILE A 471 -21.21 0.37 33.04
C ILE A 471 -21.78 -0.98 33.48
N SER A 472 -22.46 -1.67 32.56
CA SER A 472 -22.90 -3.04 32.73
C SER A 472 -22.05 -3.98 31.88
N LEU A 473 -21.60 -5.07 32.49
CA LEU A 473 -20.73 -6.07 31.89
C LEU A 473 -21.53 -7.34 31.62
N ALA A 474 -22.00 -7.52 30.39
CA ALA A 474 -22.97 -8.57 30.01
C ALA A 474 -22.35 -9.96 29.76
N GLY A 475 -21.09 -10.16 30.10
CA GLY A 475 -20.43 -11.46 30.00
C GLY A 475 -21.07 -12.48 30.96
N PRO A 476 -21.10 -13.77 30.62
CA PRO A 476 -21.67 -14.80 31.48
C PRO A 476 -20.88 -14.97 32.78
N ASP A 477 -21.49 -15.63 33.78
CA ASP A 477 -20.81 -15.96 35.04
C ASP A 477 -19.50 -16.73 34.77
N GLY A 478 -18.41 -16.27 35.37
CA GLY A 478 -17.06 -16.81 35.15
C GLY A 478 -16.27 -16.14 34.00
N PHE A 479 -16.91 -15.29 33.19
CA PHE A 479 -16.19 -14.43 32.24
C PHE A 479 -15.53 -13.26 32.97
N VAL A 480 -14.34 -12.84 32.52
CA VAL A 480 -13.55 -11.77 33.15
C VAL A 480 -13.20 -10.70 32.12
N TYR A 481 -13.70 -9.49 32.34
CA TYR A 481 -13.33 -8.31 31.56
C TYR A 481 -11.96 -7.81 31.98
N ALA A 482 -11.08 -7.62 31.00
CA ALA A 482 -9.75 -7.06 31.21
C ALA A 482 -9.83 -5.61 31.67
N LEU A 483 -8.93 -5.25 32.60
CA LEU A 483 -8.71 -3.87 33.02
C LEU A 483 -7.39 -3.35 32.48
N PHE A 484 -7.30 -2.03 32.29
CA PHE A 484 -6.17 -1.33 31.71
C PHE A 484 -5.81 -0.11 32.54
N GLY A 485 -4.53 0.23 32.61
CA GLY A 485 -4.03 1.47 33.18
C GLY A 485 -4.21 2.65 32.23
N ILE A 486 -4.07 3.87 32.73
CA ILE A 486 -4.06 5.08 31.89
C ILE A 486 -2.92 5.06 30.85
N ASN A 487 -1.84 4.34 31.13
CA ASN A 487 -0.74 4.11 30.19
C ASN A 487 -1.04 3.03 29.14
N GLY A 488 -2.26 2.46 29.12
CA GLY A 488 -2.66 1.36 28.23
C GLY A 488 -2.24 -0.04 28.70
N GLY A 489 -1.50 -0.16 29.81
CA GLY A 489 -1.03 -1.44 30.33
C GLY A 489 -2.15 -2.27 30.97
N ARG A 490 -2.27 -3.55 30.64
CA ARG A 490 -3.31 -4.42 31.21
C ARG A 490 -3.03 -4.73 32.69
N SER A 491 -4.05 -4.64 33.54
CA SER A 491 -4.00 -5.00 34.97
C SER A 491 -4.03 -6.51 35.16
N ASN A 492 -3.43 -7.01 36.25
CA ASN A 492 -3.48 -8.42 36.67
C ASN A 492 -4.82 -8.82 37.30
N ARG A 493 -5.81 -7.92 37.27
CA ARG A 493 -7.15 -8.11 37.80
C ARG A 493 -8.18 -7.79 36.72
N GLY A 494 -9.37 -8.34 36.87
CA GLY A 494 -10.46 -8.11 35.93
C GLY A 494 -11.81 -8.06 36.65
N LEU A 495 -12.82 -7.62 35.92
CA LEU A 495 -14.18 -7.52 36.43
C LEU A 495 -14.99 -8.72 35.97
N ALA A 496 -15.78 -9.29 36.87
CA ALA A 496 -16.65 -10.41 36.52
C ALA A 496 -17.71 -9.98 35.49
N GLY A 497 -18.10 -10.89 34.61
CA GLY A 497 -19.36 -10.80 33.87
C GLY A 497 -20.57 -10.72 34.80
N ASN A 498 -21.72 -10.33 34.25
CA ASN A 498 -22.96 -10.06 34.97
C ASN A 498 -22.80 -9.11 36.16
N SER A 499 -21.94 -8.10 36.02
CA SER A 499 -21.71 -7.10 37.05
C SER A 499 -21.89 -5.68 36.52
N ALA A 500 -22.06 -4.72 37.44
CA ALA A 500 -22.19 -3.31 37.12
C ALA A 500 -21.22 -2.49 37.97
N TRP A 501 -20.59 -1.50 37.34
CA TRP A 501 -19.53 -0.70 37.97
C TRP A 501 -19.80 0.79 37.75
N PHE A 502 -19.56 1.57 38.79
CA PHE A 502 -19.60 3.02 38.69
C PHE A 502 -18.48 3.51 37.78
N THR A 503 -18.77 4.53 36.97
CA THR A 503 -17.77 5.20 36.16
C THR A 503 -17.95 6.72 36.21
N ASP A 504 -16.84 7.43 36.31
CA ASP A 504 -16.82 8.89 36.39
C ASP A 504 -15.98 9.55 35.30
N LYS A 505 -15.27 8.77 34.50
CA LYS A 505 -14.41 9.26 33.42
C LYS A 505 -14.44 8.34 32.21
N SER A 506 -14.29 8.94 31.03
CA SER A 506 -14.01 8.24 29.78
C SER A 506 -12.65 8.65 29.20
N ALA A 507 -12.02 7.78 28.42
CA ALA A 507 -10.78 8.06 27.69
C ALA A 507 -10.77 7.35 26.34
N THR A 508 -9.82 7.70 25.46
CA THR A 508 -9.62 7.06 24.16
C THR A 508 -8.18 6.68 23.91
N ASP A 509 -7.92 5.52 23.30
CA ASP A 509 -6.58 5.19 22.81
C ASP A 509 -6.27 5.86 21.47
N SER A 510 -5.07 5.61 20.93
CA SER A 510 -4.65 6.12 19.61
C SER A 510 -5.46 5.58 18.42
N GLU A 511 -6.22 4.50 18.62
CA GLU A 511 -7.07 3.88 17.59
C GLU A 511 -8.52 4.40 17.68
N GLY A 512 -8.83 5.25 18.66
CA GLY A 512 -10.15 5.83 18.87
C GLY A 512 -11.10 4.94 19.69
N ASN A 513 -10.60 3.84 20.28
CA ASN A 513 -11.42 2.99 21.13
C ASN A 513 -11.70 3.70 22.45
N THR A 514 -12.95 3.63 22.93
CA THR A 514 -13.37 4.28 24.19
C THR A 514 -13.13 3.38 25.39
N PHE A 515 -12.77 3.96 26.52
CA PHE A 515 -12.57 3.28 27.80
C PHE A 515 -13.31 4.00 28.92
N TYR A 516 -13.81 3.25 29.90
CA TYR A 516 -14.49 3.77 31.09
C TYR A 516 -13.71 3.44 32.34
N ARG A 517 -13.52 4.44 33.21
CA ARG A 517 -12.79 4.26 34.46
C ARG A 517 -13.67 3.56 35.49
N VAL A 518 -13.12 2.54 36.16
CA VAL A 518 -13.81 1.73 37.18
C VAL A 518 -13.09 1.73 38.54
N SER A 519 -11.90 2.30 38.61
CA SER A 519 -11.07 2.46 39.81
C SER A 519 -10.15 3.68 39.65
N THR A 520 -9.28 3.98 40.61
CA THR A 520 -8.38 5.15 40.56
C THR A 520 -7.58 5.21 39.25
N ASP A 521 -7.01 4.07 38.83
CA ASP A 521 -6.16 3.93 37.65
C ASP A 521 -6.53 2.73 36.76
N GLU A 522 -7.74 2.18 36.91
CA GLU A 522 -8.18 1.02 36.10
C GLU A 522 -9.37 1.39 35.21
N TRP A 523 -9.26 0.97 33.96
CA TRP A 523 -10.15 1.31 32.85
C TRP A 523 -10.59 0.03 32.15
N VAL A 524 -11.82 0.00 31.66
CA VAL A 524 -12.33 -1.10 30.83
C VAL A 524 -12.71 -0.57 29.46
N GLN A 525 -12.34 -1.31 28.42
CA GLN A 525 -12.63 -0.93 27.04
C GLN A 525 -14.12 -1.09 26.74
N ALA A 526 -14.71 -0.07 26.14
CA ALA A 526 -16.05 -0.13 25.56
C ALA A 526 -16.07 -1.11 24.38
N GLY A 527 -17.18 -1.83 24.19
CA GLY A 527 -17.29 -2.80 23.12
C GLY A 527 -18.30 -3.88 23.44
N SER A 528 -18.13 -5.05 22.82
CA SER A 528 -19.04 -6.19 22.99
C SER A 528 -19.22 -6.57 24.46
N GLY A 529 -20.46 -6.43 24.94
CA GLY A 529 -20.82 -6.75 26.32
C GLY A 529 -20.44 -5.70 27.36
N VAL A 530 -20.03 -4.49 26.97
CA VAL A 530 -19.89 -3.34 27.88
C VAL A 530 -20.90 -2.28 27.49
N THR A 531 -21.87 -2.00 28.36
CA THR A 531 -22.93 -1.02 28.11
C THR A 531 -22.81 0.14 29.09
N PHE A 532 -22.72 1.36 28.58
CA PHE A 532 -22.74 2.59 29.37
C PHE A 532 -24.19 3.00 29.67
N ASN A 533 -24.50 3.31 30.93
CA ASN A 533 -25.85 3.65 31.40
C ASN A 533 -25.88 4.95 32.20
#